data_AF-A0A7V4LRM3-F1
#
_entry.id   AF-A0A7V4LRM3-F1
#
_cell.length_a   1.000
_cell.length_b   1.000
_cell.length_c   1.000
_cell.angle_alpha   90.00
_cell.angle_beta   90.00
_cell.angle_gamma   90.00
#
_symmetry.space_group_name_H-M   'P 1'
#
loop_
_entity.id
_entity.type
_entity.pdbx_description
1 polymer ?
#
loop_
_entity_poly.entity_id
_entity_poly.type
_entity_poly.pdbx_seq_one_letter_code
_entity_poly.pdbx_strand_id
1 'polypeptide(L)'
;MSAGLCLTALAQLAVPWHTIAGGGGVSTGGVYSVSGTIGQPDAGEPLTGGPFSVTGGFWALPQVVQTEDAPTLYVTLAAPGWVTLWWAPDTGTNWVLQERPSLTSGSWINSPSGPTNPVTVQATLPAKFYRLHKP
;
A
#
# COMPACT_ATOMS: atom_id res chain seq x y z
N MET A 1 -16.84 -20.99 -64.99
CA MET A 1 -16.65 -21.47 -63.60
C MET A 1 -15.45 -20.74 -63.05
N SER A 2 -15.65 -19.73 -62.18
CA SER A 2 -14.56 -18.94 -61.60
C SER A 2 -14.37 -19.41 -60.16
N ALA A 3 -13.21 -20.00 -59.86
CA ALA A 3 -12.85 -20.38 -58.50
C ALA A 3 -12.11 -19.18 -57.86
N GLY A 4 -12.76 -18.53 -56.90
CA GLY A 4 -12.14 -17.47 -56.11
C GLY A 4 -11.16 -18.06 -55.10
N LEU A 5 -9.89 -17.64 -55.19
CA LEU A 5 -8.85 -18.02 -54.24
C LEU A 5 -9.11 -17.31 -52.91
N CYS A 6 -9.45 -18.06 -51.86
CA CYS A 6 -9.56 -17.53 -50.50
C CYS A 6 -8.18 -17.60 -49.83
N LEU A 7 -7.54 -16.45 -49.64
CA LEU A 7 -6.29 -16.36 -48.88
C LEU A 7 -6.62 -16.28 -47.39
N THR A 8 -6.04 -17.17 -46.60
CA THR A 8 -6.12 -17.13 -45.13
C THR A 8 -5.30 -15.97 -44.59
N ALA A 9 -5.95 -15.03 -43.92
CA ALA A 9 -5.27 -13.97 -43.18
C ALA A 9 -4.59 -14.57 -41.95
N LEU A 10 -3.26 -14.72 -41.99
CA LEU A 10 -2.46 -15.04 -40.81
C LEU A 10 -2.30 -13.75 -39.99
N ALA A 11 -3.21 -13.51 -39.06
CA ALA A 11 -2.99 -12.49 -38.04
C ALA A 11 -1.91 -13.01 -37.08
N GLN A 12 -0.68 -12.52 -37.23
CA GLN A 12 0.34 -12.75 -36.22
C GLN A 12 0.06 -11.80 -35.06
N LEU A 13 -0.42 -12.34 -33.94
CA LEU A 13 -0.57 -11.57 -32.70
C LEU A 13 0.83 -11.26 -32.18
N ALA A 14 1.43 -10.19 -32.70
CA ALA A 14 2.67 -9.65 -32.19
C ALA A 14 2.32 -8.72 -31.02
N VAL A 15 3.08 -8.85 -29.93
CA VAL A 15 3.14 -7.84 -28.88
C VAL A 15 4.39 -7.00 -29.19
N PRO A 16 4.28 -5.93 -30.00
CA PRO A 16 5.45 -5.16 -30.44
C PRO A 16 6.13 -4.40 -29.30
N TRP A 17 5.44 -4.27 -28.16
CA TRP A 17 5.93 -3.56 -26.98
C TRP A 17 5.99 -4.50 -25.78
N HIS A 18 7.20 -4.81 -25.32
CA HIS A 18 7.42 -5.60 -24.12
C HIS A 18 8.56 -4.97 -23.30
N THR A 19 8.56 -5.22 -22.00
CA THR A 19 9.64 -4.83 -21.09
C THR A 19 9.91 -5.98 -20.14
N ILE A 20 11.18 -6.37 -19.97
CA ILE A 20 11.58 -7.29 -18.90
C ILE A 20 11.81 -6.42 -17.65
N ALA A 21 10.84 -6.38 -16.75
CA ALA A 21 10.98 -5.67 -15.47
C ALA A 21 11.64 -6.58 -14.42
N GLY A 22 12.97 -6.63 -14.45
CA GLY A 22 13.77 -7.16 -13.34
C GLY A 22 14.41 -6.00 -12.60
N GLY A 23 14.00 -5.74 -11.35
CA GLY A 23 14.58 -4.64 -10.58
C GLY A 23 14.15 -4.62 -9.12
N GLY A 24 15.13 -4.73 -8.22
CA GLY A 24 14.95 -4.69 -6.77
C GLY A 24 16.15 -5.30 -6.06
N GLY A 25 16.35 -4.97 -4.79
CA GLY A 25 17.48 -5.43 -4.02
C GLY A 25 17.44 -4.97 -2.57
N VAL A 26 18.33 -5.54 -1.76
CA VAL A 26 18.58 -5.09 -0.39
C VAL A 26 19.85 -4.25 -0.39
N SER A 27 19.75 -2.99 0.02
CA SER A 27 20.89 -2.13 0.33
C SER A 27 21.11 -2.14 1.83
N THR A 28 22.35 -2.36 2.28
CA THR A 28 22.72 -2.32 3.70
C THR A 28 23.71 -1.19 3.97
N GLY A 29 23.60 -0.60 5.16
CA GLY A 29 24.52 0.41 5.68
C GLY A 29 24.60 0.32 7.19
N GLY A 30 25.66 -0.31 7.71
CA GLY A 30 25.77 -0.61 9.14
C GLY A 30 24.66 -1.55 9.63
N VAL A 31 23.92 -1.12 10.66
CA VAL A 31 22.77 -1.87 11.21
C VAL A 31 21.47 -1.68 10.42
N TYR A 32 21.48 -0.87 9.36
CA TYR A 32 20.30 -0.56 8.57
C TYR A 32 20.25 -1.42 7.31
N SER A 33 19.05 -1.91 7.01
CA SER A 33 18.72 -2.64 5.79
C SER A 33 17.53 -1.97 5.12
N VAL A 34 17.69 -1.63 3.85
CA VAL A 34 16.63 -1.09 2.98
C VAL A 34 16.39 -2.11 1.89
N SER A 35 15.23 -2.77 1.92
CA SER A 35 14.80 -3.60 0.81
C SER A 35 13.83 -2.79 -0.04
N GLY A 36 14.12 -2.72 -1.33
CA GLY A 36 13.28 -2.02 -2.29
C GLY A 36 13.15 -2.80 -3.58
N THR A 37 12.11 -2.47 -4.31
CA THR A 37 11.82 -2.97 -5.64
C THR A 37 11.55 -1.79 -6.54
N ILE A 38 11.94 -1.90 -7.81
CA ILE A 38 11.66 -0.85 -8.79
C ILE A 38 10.21 -1.04 -9.24
N GLY A 39 9.35 -0.08 -8.91
CA GLY A 39 8.02 0.03 -9.50
C GLY A 39 8.15 0.42 -10.97
N GLN A 40 7.50 -0.30 -11.88
CA GLN A 40 7.29 0.22 -13.23
C GLN A 40 6.32 1.41 -13.17
N PRO A 41 6.43 2.42 -14.04
CA PRO A 41 5.44 3.49 -14.14
C PRO A 41 4.03 3.01 -14.51
N ASP A 42 3.88 1.76 -14.97
CA ASP A 42 2.61 1.04 -15.18
C ASP A 42 2.03 0.42 -13.89
N ALA A 43 2.81 0.38 -12.80
CA ALA A 43 2.30 0.06 -11.48
C ALA A 43 1.61 1.30 -10.91
N GLY A 44 0.29 1.38 -11.07
CA GLY A 44 -0.50 2.55 -10.67
C GLY A 44 -2.00 2.29 -10.76
N GLU A 45 -2.77 3.39 -10.79
CA GLU A 45 -4.23 3.35 -10.97
C GLU A 45 -4.61 2.55 -12.23
N PRO A 46 -5.78 1.87 -12.24
CA PRO A 46 -6.17 1.05 -13.36
C PRO A 46 -6.18 1.84 -14.67
N LEU A 47 -5.53 1.31 -15.71
CA LEU A 47 -5.65 1.84 -17.05
C LEU A 47 -7.06 1.51 -17.57
N THR A 48 -7.86 2.54 -17.82
CA THR A 48 -9.23 2.40 -18.30
C THR A 48 -9.35 2.71 -19.78
N GLY A 49 -10.09 1.86 -20.51
CA GLY A 49 -10.43 2.06 -21.91
C GLY A 49 -11.77 1.44 -22.26
N GLY A 50 -12.81 2.27 -22.43
CA GLY A 50 -14.18 1.78 -22.64
C GLY A 50 -14.68 0.96 -21.45
N PRO A 51 -15.25 -0.24 -21.63
CA PRO A 51 -15.70 -1.09 -20.53
C PRO A 51 -14.57 -1.91 -19.88
N PHE A 52 -13.32 -1.76 -20.32
CA PHE A 52 -12.20 -2.56 -19.84
C PHE A 52 -11.31 -1.76 -18.90
N SER A 53 -10.81 -2.46 -17.89
CA SER A 53 -9.87 -1.94 -16.90
C SER A 53 -8.75 -2.95 -16.71
N VAL A 54 -7.51 -2.49 -16.73
CA VAL A 54 -6.31 -3.31 -16.51
C VAL A 54 -5.44 -2.61 -15.47
N THR A 55 -5.25 -3.28 -14.34
CA THR A 55 -4.27 -2.86 -13.33
C THR A 55 -2.96 -3.58 -13.61
N GLY A 56 -1.96 -2.83 -14.04
CA GLY A 56 -0.60 -3.32 -14.29
C GLY A 56 0.27 -3.32 -13.04
N GLY A 57 1.47 -3.89 -13.17
CA GLY A 57 2.53 -3.81 -12.16
C GLY A 57 2.72 -5.04 -11.26
N PHE A 58 3.98 -5.25 -10.89
CA PHE A 58 4.40 -6.24 -9.89
C PHE A 58 4.14 -5.75 -8.44
N TRP A 59 3.92 -4.44 -8.28
CA TRP A 59 3.51 -3.75 -7.06
C TRP A 59 2.22 -2.98 -7.31
N ALA A 60 1.10 -3.69 -7.52
CA ALA A 60 -0.13 -3.10 -7.01
C ALA A 60 0.16 -2.88 -5.52
N LEU A 61 0.48 -1.64 -5.14
CA LEU A 61 0.68 -1.27 -3.74
C LEU A 61 -0.50 -1.90 -3.01
N PRO A 62 -0.32 -2.52 -1.82
CA PRO A 62 -1.47 -2.82 -1.01
C PRO A 62 -2.21 -1.50 -0.94
N GLN A 63 -3.37 -1.43 -1.61
CA GLN A 63 -4.28 -0.35 -1.42
C GLN A 63 -4.59 -0.52 0.06
N VAL A 64 -3.94 0.31 0.89
CA VAL A 64 -4.42 0.54 2.23
C VAL A 64 -5.73 1.21 1.94
N VAL A 65 -6.77 0.39 1.76
CA VAL A 65 -8.14 0.83 1.72
C VAL A 65 -8.29 1.42 3.11
N GLN A 66 -8.02 2.73 3.21
CA GLN A 66 -8.49 3.53 4.31
C GLN A 66 -9.96 3.13 4.40
N THR A 67 -10.35 2.64 5.59
CA THR A 67 -11.75 2.33 5.82
C THR A 67 -12.55 3.53 5.33
N GLU A 68 -13.62 3.30 4.57
CA GLU A 68 -14.43 4.40 4.05
C GLU A 68 -14.77 5.35 5.22
N ASP A 69 -14.53 6.66 5.02
CA ASP A 69 -14.64 7.72 6.03
C ASP A 69 -13.65 7.69 7.21
N ALA A 70 -12.55 6.92 7.14
CA ALA A 70 -11.47 6.99 8.13
C ALA A 70 -10.67 8.29 8.00
N PRO A 71 -10.37 8.98 9.11
CA PRO A 71 -9.42 10.08 9.09
C PRO A 71 -8.01 9.55 8.83
N THR A 72 -7.15 10.40 8.27
CA THR A 72 -5.76 10.01 8.01
C THR A 72 -5.00 9.96 9.34
N LEU A 73 -4.32 8.83 9.61
CA LEU A 73 -3.42 8.68 10.76
C LEU A 73 -2.02 9.18 10.40
N TYR A 74 -1.53 10.14 11.18
CA TYR A 74 -0.22 10.77 11.07
C TYR A 74 0.69 10.33 12.23
N VAL A 75 2.00 10.36 11.97
CA VAL A 75 3.05 10.17 12.97
C VAL A 75 4.05 11.31 12.87
N THR A 76 4.39 11.90 14.02
CA THR A 76 5.36 12.99 14.15
C THR A 76 6.35 12.68 15.26
N LEU A 77 7.61 13.09 15.10
CA LEU A 77 8.62 12.94 16.14
C LEU A 77 8.28 13.82 17.36
N ALA A 78 8.50 13.29 18.56
CA ALA A 78 8.38 14.03 19.81
C ALA A 78 9.77 14.18 20.45
N ALA A 79 9.95 13.73 21.70
CA ALA A 79 11.27 13.63 22.34
C ALA A 79 12.06 12.40 21.81
N PRO A 80 13.40 12.31 22.05
CA PRO A 80 14.17 11.12 21.69
C PRO A 80 13.56 9.84 22.26
N GLY A 81 13.23 8.89 21.39
CA GLY A 81 12.54 7.66 21.76
C GLY A 81 11.01 7.78 21.89
N TRP A 82 10.41 8.88 21.45
CA TRP A 82 8.97 9.13 21.50
C TRP A 82 8.43 9.63 20.16
N VAL A 83 7.19 9.24 19.86
CA VAL A 83 6.44 9.71 18.68
C VAL A 83 5.04 10.13 19.11
N THR A 84 4.50 11.13 18.44
CA THR A 84 3.11 11.54 18.58
C THR A 84 2.32 11.02 17.38
N LEU A 85 1.29 10.24 17.67
CA LEU A 85 0.29 9.75 16.72
C LEU A 85 -0.93 10.67 16.79
N TRP A 86 -1.48 11.04 15.65
CA TRP A 86 -2.64 11.92 15.59
C TRP A 86 -3.40 11.72 14.29
N TRP A 87 -4.68 12.07 14.25
CA TRP A 87 -5.47 11.95 13.03
C TRP A 87 -6.31 13.19 12.73
N ALA A 88 -6.54 13.43 11.44
CA ALA A 88 -7.36 14.52 10.94
C ALA A 88 -8.19 14.07 9.71
N PRO A 89 -9.40 14.62 9.50
CA PRO A 89 -10.11 15.52 10.41
C PRO A 89 -10.48 14.84 11.74
N ASP A 90 -10.54 15.61 12.83
CA ASP A 90 -11.02 15.12 14.14
C ASP A 90 -12.55 15.02 14.16
N THR A 91 -13.10 14.45 13.08
CA THR A 91 -14.54 14.35 12.85
C THR A 91 -14.96 12.89 13.00
N GLY A 92 -15.78 12.64 14.03
CA GLY A 92 -16.32 11.32 14.34
C GLY A 92 -15.72 10.77 15.63
N THR A 93 -16.43 10.97 16.74
CA THR A 93 -16.10 10.59 18.13
C THR A 93 -15.85 9.09 18.38
N ASN A 94 -15.84 8.28 17.33
CA ASN A 94 -15.89 6.82 17.44
C ASN A 94 -14.66 6.14 16.84
N TRP A 95 -13.60 6.89 16.50
CA TRP A 95 -12.32 6.28 16.11
C TRP A 95 -11.45 6.06 17.35
N VAL A 96 -10.93 4.84 17.48
CA VAL A 96 -9.96 4.47 18.51
C VAL A 96 -8.67 3.99 17.85
N LEU A 97 -7.56 4.23 18.54
CA LEU A 97 -6.28 3.67 18.13
C LEU A 97 -6.24 2.18 18.51
N GLN A 98 -5.89 1.33 17.56
CA GLN A 98 -5.51 -0.07 17.82
C GLN A 98 -4.02 -0.27 17.63
N GLU A 99 -3.45 -1.16 18.44
CA GLU A 99 -2.04 -1.54 18.37
C GLU A 99 -1.87 -3.04 18.18
N ARG A 100 -0.73 -3.42 17.58
CA ARG A 100 -0.32 -4.81 17.42
C ARG A 100 1.21 -4.93 17.42
N PRO A 101 1.79 -5.98 18.04
CA PRO A 101 3.25 -6.15 18.11
C PRO A 101 3.91 -6.71 16.84
N SER A 102 3.13 -7.14 15.83
CA SER A 102 3.64 -7.74 14.59
C SER A 102 2.75 -7.34 13.40
N LEU A 103 3.33 -7.28 12.19
CA LEU A 103 2.57 -7.08 10.95
C LEU A 103 1.90 -8.37 10.44
N THR A 104 2.46 -9.53 10.77
CA THR A 104 2.08 -10.81 10.18
C THR A 104 1.30 -11.71 11.13
N SER A 105 1.36 -11.44 12.44
CA SER A 105 0.78 -12.29 13.47
C SER A 105 0.12 -11.49 14.59
N GLY A 106 -0.84 -12.13 15.27
CA GLY A 106 -1.57 -11.54 16.40
C GLY A 106 -2.81 -10.75 16.02
N SER A 107 -3.64 -10.50 17.02
CA SER A 107 -4.86 -9.70 16.92
C SER A 107 -4.58 -8.23 17.15
N TRP A 108 -5.31 -7.37 16.46
CA TRP A 108 -5.37 -5.95 16.80
C TRP A 108 -6.12 -5.77 18.12
N ILE A 109 -5.55 -4.99 19.03
CA ILE A 109 -6.15 -4.66 20.34
C ILE A 109 -6.30 -3.16 20.47
N ASN A 110 -7.30 -2.70 21.23
CA ASN A 110 -7.44 -1.27 21.51
C ASN A 110 -6.23 -0.78 22.33
N SER A 111 -5.64 0.32 21.89
CA SER A 111 -4.55 0.96 22.61
C SER A 111 -5.07 1.57 23.92
N PRO A 112 -4.25 1.64 24.99
CA PRO A 112 -4.63 2.28 26.24
C PRO A 112 -5.06 3.75 26.11
N SER A 113 -4.72 4.42 25.00
CA SER A 113 -5.14 5.79 24.71
C SER A 113 -6.64 5.95 24.45
N GLY A 114 -7.34 4.86 24.08
CA GLY A 114 -8.73 4.91 23.66
C GLY A 114 -8.95 5.88 22.49
N PRO A 115 -9.94 6.79 22.58
CA PRO A 115 -10.23 7.79 21.53
C PRO A 115 -9.33 9.04 21.60
N THR A 116 -8.33 9.09 22.48
CA THR A 116 -7.50 10.29 22.68
C THR A 116 -6.69 10.62 21.42
N ASN A 117 -6.84 11.85 20.95
CA ASN A 117 -6.16 12.42 19.78
C ASN A 117 -5.71 13.85 20.11
N PRO A 118 -4.41 14.19 20.03
CA PRO A 118 -3.25 13.35 19.72
C PRO A 118 -2.81 12.47 20.91
N VAL A 119 -1.99 11.44 20.64
CA VAL A 119 -1.36 10.60 21.67
C VAL A 119 0.15 10.48 21.47
N THR A 120 0.93 10.65 22.54
CA THR A 120 2.38 10.41 22.54
C THR A 120 2.70 9.04 23.11
N VAL A 121 3.44 8.24 22.34
CA VAL A 121 3.84 6.87 22.69
C VAL A 121 5.35 6.68 22.55
N GLN A 122 5.90 5.72 23.28
CA GLN A 122 7.31 5.41 23.20
C GLN A 122 7.61 4.62 21.91
N ALA A 123 8.64 5.03 21.18
CA ALA A 123 9.21 4.29 20.07
C ALA A 123 10.11 3.18 20.62
N THR A 124 9.59 1.96 20.66
CA THR A 124 10.31 0.78 21.16
C THR A 124 10.74 -0.15 20.03
N LEU A 125 11.79 -0.95 20.29
CA LEU A 125 12.09 -2.16 19.53
C LEU A 125 11.66 -3.39 20.37
N PRO A 126 10.98 -4.40 19.78
CA PRO A 126 10.46 -4.42 18.42
C PRO A 126 9.37 -3.35 18.18
N ALA A 127 9.24 -2.92 16.91
CA ALA A 127 8.29 -1.89 16.54
C ALA A 127 6.84 -2.34 16.80
N LYS A 128 6.02 -1.41 17.29
CA LYS A 128 4.57 -1.59 17.36
C LYS A 128 3.91 -0.99 16.12
N PHE A 129 2.81 -1.60 15.70
CA PHE A 129 2.02 -1.17 14.56
C PHE A 129 0.69 -0.60 15.04
N TYR A 130 0.24 0.47 14.39
CA TYR A 130 -0.95 1.21 14.79
C TYR A 130 -1.92 1.34 13.62
N ARG A 131 -3.22 1.34 13.92
CA ARG A 131 -4.29 1.67 12.96
C ARG A 131 -5.43 2.38 13.67
N LEU A 132 -6.24 3.08 12.89
CA LEU A 132 -7.54 3.55 13.36
C LEU A 132 -8.58 2.44 13.19
N HIS A 133 -9.49 2.38 14.15
CA HIS A 133 -10.62 1.46 14.12
C HIS A 133 -11.87 2.17 14.62
N LYS A 134 -12.98 1.95 13.94
CA LYS A 134 -14.31 2.34 14.39
C LYS A 134 -14.95 1.08 15.00
N PRO A 135 -15.22 1.05 16.32
CA PRO A 135 -15.89 -0.07 16.98
C PRO A 135 -17.24 -0.41 16.35
#